data_AF-A0A645BKS9-F1
#
_entry.id   AF-A0A645BKS9-F1
#
_cell.length_a   1.000
_cell.length_b   1.000
_cell.length_c   1.000
_cell.angle_alpha   90.00
_cell.angle_beta   90.00
_cell.angle_gamma   90.00
#
_symmetry.space_group_name_H-M   'P 1'
#
loop_
_entity.id
_entity.type
_entity.pdbx_description
1 polymer ?
#
loop_
_entity_poly.entity_id
_entity_poly.type
_entity_poly.pdbx_seq_one_letter_code
_entity_poly.pdbx_strand_id
1 'polypeptide(L)'
;MRTGILGYKGKVFFKFGNRINDTLSRIDEKTSRAQVLETVTQAIDREIYKNYVFFPMNYIAYDLMENSNLFAARYTDEDKAAFDNYIDGQIAKIDIPGKDYRFLREKLIGMYGNTVKNFVSAEKI
;
A
#
# COMPACT_ATOMS: atom_id res chain seq x y z
N MET A 1 -7.53 -13.90 -18.76
CA MET A 1 -8.04 -14.24 -17.41
C MET A 1 -7.42 -15.49 -16.78
N ARG A 2 -7.00 -16.54 -17.52
CA ARG A 2 -6.40 -17.78 -16.98
C ARG A 2 -5.24 -17.54 -15.99
N THR A 3 -4.32 -16.65 -16.33
CA THR A 3 -3.17 -16.25 -15.48
C THR A 3 -3.56 -15.50 -14.21
N GLY A 4 -4.67 -14.74 -14.23
CA GLY A 4 -5.16 -14.04 -13.04
C GLY A 4 -5.73 -14.98 -11.98
N ILE A 5 -6.30 -16.12 -12.40
CA ILE A 5 -6.84 -17.14 -11.49
C ILE A 5 -5.76 -18.14 -11.08
N LEU A 6 -4.95 -18.62 -12.03
CA LEU A 6 -3.99 -19.71 -11.83
C LEU A 6 -2.56 -19.26 -11.51
N GLY A 7 -2.26 -17.96 -11.62
CA GLY A 7 -0.94 -17.44 -11.31
C GLY A 7 -0.61 -17.59 -9.83
N TYR A 8 0.68 -17.77 -9.51
CA TYR A 8 1.16 -17.78 -8.14
C TYR A 8 0.89 -16.43 -7.48
N LYS A 9 0.10 -16.42 -6.40
CA LYS A 9 -0.33 -15.20 -5.68
C LYS A 9 0.50 -14.89 -4.44
N GLY A 10 1.42 -15.79 -4.05
CA GLY A 10 2.09 -15.70 -2.77
C GLY A 10 1.11 -15.85 -1.61
N LYS A 11 1.26 -15.01 -0.58
CA LYS A 11 0.39 -14.99 0.60
C LYS A 11 -0.84 -14.13 0.33
N VAL A 12 -2.01 -14.74 0.33
CA VAL A 12 -3.31 -14.06 0.21
C VAL A 12 -3.96 -14.03 1.58
N PHE A 13 -4.39 -12.84 2.02
CA PHE A 13 -5.09 -12.67 3.29
C PHE A 13 -6.37 -11.87 3.08
N PHE A 14 -7.48 -12.35 3.66
CA PHE A 14 -8.75 -11.62 3.70
C PHE A 14 -9.00 -11.16 5.12
N LYS A 15 -9.15 -9.84 5.30
CA LYS A 15 -9.49 -9.23 6.58
C LYS A 15 -10.76 -8.41 6.42
N PHE A 16 -11.74 -8.65 7.30
CA PHE A 16 -12.91 -7.81 7.39
C PHE A 16 -12.62 -6.65 8.36
N GLY A 17 -12.96 -5.43 7.95
CA GLY A 17 -12.89 -4.25 8.80
C GLY A 17 -14.12 -4.10 9.70
N ASN A 18 -14.12 -3.05 10.51
CA ASN A 18 -15.27 -2.71 11.32
C ASN A 18 -16.35 -1.99 10.50
N ARG A 19 -17.58 -2.00 11.01
CA ARG A 19 -18.65 -1.17 10.44
C ARG A 19 -18.34 0.30 10.70
N ILE A 20 -18.54 1.16 9.71
CA ILE A 20 -18.33 2.62 9.83
C ILE A 20 -19.56 3.37 10.36
N ASN A 21 -20.65 2.67 10.69
CA ASN A 21 -21.93 3.26 11.11
C ASN A 21 -21.78 4.27 12.25
N ASP A 22 -20.91 3.98 13.22
CA ASP A 22 -20.69 4.88 14.36
C ASP A 22 -20.15 6.23 13.91
N THR A 23 -19.22 6.25 12.96
CA THR A 23 -18.71 7.50 12.35
C THR A 23 -19.81 8.23 11.59
N LEU A 24 -20.61 7.50 10.80
CA LEU A 24 -21.68 8.08 9.99
C LEU A 24 -22.81 8.67 10.83
N SER A 25 -23.15 8.02 11.94
CA SER A 25 -24.22 8.46 12.85
C SER A 25 -23.93 9.79 13.56
N ARG A 26 -22.66 10.24 13.55
CA ARG A 26 -22.21 11.49 14.18
C ARG A 26 -22.19 12.68 13.23
N ILE A 27 -22.53 12.48 11.96
CA ILE A 27 -22.59 13.56 10.96
C ILE A 27 -23.84 14.41 11.24
N ASP A 28 -23.65 15.70 11.47
CA ASP A 28 -24.75 16.66 11.69
C ASP A 28 -25.62 16.78 10.43
N GLU A 29 -26.94 16.82 10.60
CA GLU A 29 -27.91 16.92 9.49
C GLU A 29 -27.71 18.17 8.62
N LYS A 30 -27.10 19.24 9.16
CA LYS A 30 -26.80 20.49 8.45
C LYS A 30 -25.50 20.42 7.65
N THR A 31 -24.74 19.33 7.75
CA THR A 31 -23.47 19.13 7.03
C THR A 31 -23.72 19.17 5.52
N SER A 32 -22.89 19.91 4.79
CA SER A 32 -23.04 19.97 3.33
C SER A 32 -22.77 18.61 2.70
N ARG A 33 -23.44 18.31 1.57
CA ARG A 33 -23.23 17.05 0.83
C ARG A 33 -21.76 16.75 0.53
N ALA A 34 -20.97 17.78 0.23
CA ALA A 34 -19.54 17.63 -0.06
C ALA A 34 -18.78 17.12 1.18
N GLN A 35 -19.02 17.72 2.34
CA GLN A 35 -18.40 17.33 3.62
C GLN A 35 -18.87 15.94 4.08
N VAL A 36 -20.13 15.58 3.83
CA VAL A 36 -20.62 14.21 4.10
C VAL A 36 -19.83 13.20 3.28
N LEU A 37 -19.67 13.44 1.97
CA LEU A 37 -18.91 12.54 1.09
C LEU A 37 -17.45 12.43 1.54
N GLU A 38 -16.80 13.55 1.86
CA GLU A 38 -15.45 13.56 2.39
C GLU A 38 -15.33 12.72 3.67
N THR A 39 -16.21 12.94 4.65
CA THR A 39 -16.23 12.19 5.92
C THR A 39 -16.42 10.69 5.69
N VAL A 40 -17.33 10.31 4.80
CA VAL A 40 -17.58 8.91 4.45
C VAL A 40 -16.34 8.28 3.80
N THR A 41 -15.73 8.96 2.84
CA THR A 41 -14.52 8.45 2.15
C THR A 41 -13.36 8.28 3.12
N GLN A 42 -13.11 9.25 4.00
CA GLN A 42 -12.08 9.16 5.03
C GLN A 42 -12.34 8.00 6.02
N ALA A 43 -13.59 7.75 6.40
CA ALA A 43 -13.94 6.63 7.26
C ALA A 43 -13.66 5.28 6.59
N ILE A 44 -13.99 5.15 5.29
CA ILE A 44 -13.69 3.96 4.49
C ILE A 44 -12.18 3.77 4.34
N ASP A 45 -11.46 4.82 3.95
CA ASP A 45 -10.01 4.79 3.79
C ASP A 45 -9.30 4.38 5.09
N ARG A 46 -9.70 4.95 6.23
CA ARG A 46 -9.14 4.59 7.54
C ARG A 46 -9.35 3.11 7.86
N GLU A 47 -10.54 2.57 7.60
CA GLU A 47 -10.79 1.14 7.81
C GLU A 47 -9.98 0.28 6.83
N ILE A 48 -9.83 0.67 5.57
CA ILE A 48 -8.98 -0.06 4.61
C ILE A 48 -7.53 -0.06 5.10
N TYR A 49 -6.99 1.10 5.47
CA TYR A 49 -5.59 1.28 5.83
C TYR A 49 -5.21 0.50 7.07
N LYS A 50 -6.06 0.51 8.11
CA LYS A 50 -5.87 -0.27 9.36
C LYS A 50 -5.95 -1.78 9.17
N ASN A 51 -6.51 -2.23 8.05
CA ASN A 51 -6.73 -3.64 7.78
C ASN A 51 -5.79 -4.24 6.74
N TYR A 52 -4.81 -3.47 6.25
CA TYR A 52 -3.70 -4.05 5.50
C TYR A 52 -2.90 -5.05 6.35
N VAL A 53 -2.41 -6.09 5.69
CA VAL A 53 -1.44 -7.04 6.25
C VAL A 53 -0.14 -6.86 5.51
N PHE A 54 0.94 -6.68 6.25
CA PHE A 54 2.24 -6.36 5.70
C PHE A 54 3.18 -7.56 5.73
N PHE A 55 3.98 -7.66 4.69
CA PHE A 55 5.09 -8.59 4.54
C PHE A 55 6.40 -7.80 4.44
N PRO A 56 7.58 -8.45 4.57
CA PRO A 56 8.88 -7.77 4.49
C PRO A 56 9.00 -6.78 3.31
N MET A 57 8.53 -7.17 2.12
CA MET A 57 8.53 -6.31 0.91
C MET A 57 7.80 -4.98 1.09
N ASN A 58 6.73 -4.91 1.88
CA ASN A 58 5.98 -3.68 2.10
C ASN A 58 6.80 -2.69 2.94
N TYR A 59 7.49 -3.21 3.97
CA TYR A 59 8.36 -2.43 4.85
C TYR A 59 9.62 -1.98 4.12
N ILE A 60 10.27 -2.86 3.35
CA ILE A 60 11.39 -2.50 2.49
C ILE A 60 10.99 -1.37 1.54
N ALA A 61 9.83 -1.51 0.88
CA ALA A 61 9.36 -0.49 -0.06
C ALA A 61 9.07 0.85 0.62
N TYR A 62 8.52 0.86 1.84
CA TYR A 62 8.33 2.08 2.62
C TYR A 62 9.66 2.76 2.95
N ASP A 63 10.61 2.00 3.49
CA ASP A 63 11.93 2.50 3.89
C ASP A 63 12.72 3.04 2.69
N LEU A 64 12.66 2.37 1.54
CA LEU A 64 13.23 2.88 0.28
C LEU A 64 12.53 4.16 -0.22
N MET A 65 11.20 4.22 -0.12
CA MET A 65 10.41 5.38 -0.59
C MET A 65 10.67 6.63 0.26
N GLU A 66 10.78 6.47 1.57
CA GLU A 66 10.97 7.57 2.53
C GLU A 66 12.46 7.82 2.87
N ASN A 67 13.39 7.11 2.22
CA ASN A 67 14.82 7.12 2.53
C ASN A 67 15.11 6.94 4.03
N SER A 68 14.49 5.91 4.61
CA SER A 68 14.47 5.65 6.06
C SER A 68 14.86 4.20 6.38
N ASN A 69 15.13 3.91 7.65
CA ASN A 69 15.32 2.55 8.18
C ASN A 69 14.33 2.25 9.31
N LEU A 70 13.15 2.90 9.29
CA LEU A 70 12.17 2.84 10.37
C LEU A 70 11.68 1.41 10.62
N PHE A 71 11.61 0.58 9.57
CA PHE A 71 11.13 -0.78 9.64
C PHE A 71 12.23 -1.82 9.36
N ALA A 72 13.51 -1.46 9.48
CA ALA A 72 14.63 -2.37 9.24
C ALA A 72 14.57 -3.67 10.08
N ALA A 73 13.94 -3.64 11.26
CA ALA A 73 13.74 -4.84 12.08
C ALA A 73 12.62 -5.78 11.56
N ARG A 74 11.93 -5.43 10.46
CA ARG A 74 10.81 -6.20 9.88
C ARG A 74 11.21 -7.02 8.65
N TYR A 75 12.46 -6.95 8.22
CA TYR A 75 12.97 -7.67 7.06
C TYR A 75 14.47 -7.99 7.24
N THR A 76 14.99 -8.95 6.48
CA THR A 76 16.43 -9.24 6.44
C THR A 76 17.10 -8.65 5.21
N ASP A 77 18.44 -8.69 5.16
CA ASP A 77 19.19 -8.27 3.97
C ASP A 77 18.86 -9.16 2.75
N GLU A 78 18.58 -10.44 2.98
CA GLU A 78 18.13 -11.37 1.93
C GLU A 78 16.74 -10.98 1.40
N ASP A 79 15.80 -10.59 2.26
CA ASP A 79 14.49 -10.07 1.84
C ASP A 79 14.65 -8.82 0.97
N LYS A 80 15.55 -7.91 1.37
CA LYS A 80 15.84 -6.68 0.62
C LYS A 80 16.43 -7.00 -0.75
N ALA A 81 17.42 -7.87 -0.81
CA ALA A 81 18.03 -8.29 -2.07
C ALA A 81 17.01 -8.98 -2.99
N ALA A 82 16.14 -9.82 -2.44
CA ALA A 82 15.06 -10.48 -3.19
C ALA A 82 14.05 -9.45 -3.74
N PHE A 83 13.68 -8.44 -2.95
CA PHE A 83 12.79 -7.36 -3.38
C PHE A 83 13.42 -6.51 -4.49
N ASP A 84 14.69 -6.12 -4.33
CA ASP A 84 15.43 -5.35 -5.34
C ASP A 84 15.48 -6.12 -6.68
N ASN A 85 15.82 -7.41 -6.65
CA ASN A 85 15.81 -8.28 -7.83
C ASN A 85 14.40 -8.43 -8.46
N TYR A 86 13.36 -8.51 -7.63
CA TYR A 86 11.99 -8.60 -8.10
C TYR A 86 11.56 -7.33 -8.87
N ILE A 87 11.88 -6.15 -8.35
CA ILE A 87 11.60 -4.87 -9.01
C ILE A 87 12.36 -4.76 -10.33
N ASP A 88 13.63 -5.15 -10.34
CA ASP A 88 14.45 -5.17 -11.56
C ASP A 88 13.85 -6.08 -12.62
N GLY A 89 13.40 -7.26 -12.21
CA GLY A 89 12.68 -8.19 -13.07
C GLY A 89 11.35 -7.64 -13.59
N GLN A 90 10.65 -6.77 -12.85
CA GLN A 90 9.45 -6.10 -13.38
C GLN A 90 9.81 -5.03 -14.42
N ILE A 91 10.85 -4.23 -14.17
CA ILE A 91 11.30 -3.19 -15.11
C ILE A 91 11.89 -3.83 -16.38
N ALA A 92 12.52 -4.99 -16.28
CA ALA A 92 13.05 -5.73 -17.43
C ALA A 92 11.96 -6.16 -18.42
N LYS A 93 10.71 -6.36 -17.96
CA LYS A 93 9.56 -6.69 -18.82
C LYS A 93 9.07 -5.50 -19.65
N ILE A 94 9.50 -4.28 -19.33
CA ILE A 94 9.12 -3.06 -20.03
C ILE A 94 10.11 -2.85 -21.19
N ASP A 95 9.63 -3.13 -22.40
CA ASP A 95 10.39 -3.02 -23.64
C ASP A 95 9.97 -1.75 -24.41
N ILE A 96 10.59 -0.62 -24.05
CA ILE A 96 10.43 0.66 -24.73
C ILE A 96 11.80 1.32 -24.93
N PRO A 97 12.02 2.06 -26.03
CA PRO A 97 13.23 2.85 -26.20
C PRO A 97 13.37 3.91 -25.10
N GLY A 98 14.61 4.13 -24.62
CA GLY A 98 14.90 5.22 -23.68
C GLY A 98 14.19 5.13 -22.33
N LYS A 99 13.92 3.92 -21.82
CA LYS A 99 13.22 3.74 -20.54
C LYS A 99 13.90 4.47 -19.38
N ASP A 100 13.16 5.34 -18.69
CA ASP A 100 13.61 5.98 -17.45
C ASP A 100 13.52 4.96 -16.30
N TYR A 101 14.62 4.24 -16.11
CA TYR A 101 14.71 3.20 -15.10
C TYR A 101 14.48 3.74 -13.68
N ARG A 102 14.97 4.95 -13.37
CA ARG A 102 14.82 5.55 -12.03
C ARG A 102 13.35 5.84 -11.74
N PHE A 103 12.66 6.51 -12.66
CA PHE A 103 11.23 6.79 -12.52
C PHE A 103 10.42 5.50 -12.36
N LEU A 104 10.71 4.48 -13.19
CA LEU A 104 10.00 3.19 -13.11
C LEU A 104 10.23 2.50 -11.76
N ARG A 105 11.47 2.50 -11.26
CA ARG A 105 11.80 1.95 -9.94
C ARG A 105 11.02 2.67 -8.84
N GLU A 106 11.03 4.00 -8.83
CA GLU A 106 10.30 4.80 -7.84
C GLU A 106 8.80 4.49 -7.85
N LYS A 107 8.17 4.38 -9.04
CA LYS A 107 6.74 4.06 -9.14
C LYS A 107 6.42 2.65 -8.66
N LEU A 108 7.22 1.65 -9.03
CA LEU A 108 7.00 0.27 -8.60
C LEU A 108 7.22 0.09 -7.09
N ILE A 109 8.24 0.75 -6.52
CA ILE A 109 8.44 0.77 -5.06
C ILE A 109 7.23 1.43 -4.38
N GLY A 110 6.78 2.58 -4.88
CA GLY A 110 5.62 3.29 -4.35
C GLY A 110 4.34 2.45 -4.30
N MET A 111 4.12 1.55 -5.27
CA MET A 111 2.96 0.64 -5.26
C MET A 111 2.91 -0.24 -4.00
N TYR A 112 4.07 -0.64 -3.48
CA TYR A 112 4.18 -1.49 -2.29
C TYR A 112 4.31 -0.70 -1.00
N GLY A 113 5.09 0.40 -1.01
CA GLY A 113 5.36 1.22 0.17
C GLY A 113 4.18 2.09 0.61
N ASN A 114 3.32 2.53 -0.32
CA ASN A 114 2.17 3.38 0.00
C ASN A 114 1.18 2.69 0.95
N THR A 115 1.05 1.36 0.92
CA THR A 115 0.17 0.64 1.85
C THR A 115 0.60 0.82 3.30
N VAL A 116 1.91 0.76 3.58
CA VAL A 116 2.47 1.03 4.91
C VAL A 116 2.35 2.51 5.26
N LYS A 117 2.62 3.40 4.30
CA LYS A 117 2.48 4.86 4.50
C LYS A 117 1.07 5.27 4.91
N ASN A 118 0.08 4.68 4.25
CA ASN A 118 -1.33 4.93 4.53
C ASN A 118 -1.72 4.39 5.92
N PHE A 119 -1.24 3.20 6.28
CA PHE A 119 -1.43 2.66 7.63
C PHE A 119 -0.79 3.53 8.72
N VAL A 120 0.47 3.93 8.54
CA VAL A 120 1.17 4.81 9.49
C VAL A 120 0.45 6.16 9.62
N SER A 121 -0.06 6.71 8.51
CA SER A 121 -0.86 7.95 8.53
C SER A 121 -2.18 7.78 9.28
N ALA A 122 -2.85 6.63 9.14
CA ALA A 122 -4.11 6.32 9.81
C ALA A 122 -3.97 6.06 11.32
N GLU A 123 -2.78 5.64 11.78
CA GLU A 123 -2.45 5.40 13.20
C GLU A 123 -2.01 6.67 13.94
N LYS A 124 -1.56 7.71 13.23
CA LYS A 124 -1.16 9.00 13.82
C LYS A 124 -2.35 9.92 14.19
N ILE A 125 -3.58 9.49 13.92
CA ILE A 125 -4.85 10.20 14.17
C ILE A 125 -5.66 9.44 15.23
#